data_AF-A0A7R9W0P1-F1
#
_entry.id   AF-A0A7R9W0P1-F1
#
_cell.length_a   1.000
_cell.length_b   1.000
_cell.length_c   1.000
_cell.angle_alpha   90.00
_cell.angle_beta   90.00
_cell.angle_gamma   90.00
#
_symmetry.space_group_name_H-M   'P 1'
#
loop_
_entity.id
_entity.type
_entity.pdbx_description
1 polymer ?
#
loop_
_entity_poly.entity_id
_entity_poly.type
_entity_poly.pdbx_seq_one_letter_code
_entity_poly.pdbx_strand_id
1 'polypeptide(L)'
;MISIPPPPANLDTLCSKLSLSTAKGRMACMDTCVVADCCTDGGGCSGDYYQNPDMCQRYSACTALYEPDDSSGTPDDDSMAGSAELVCVPDPPSHLEEICSVDNIATAGGHDHCVAVCE
;
A
#
# COMPACT_ATOMS: atom_id res chain seq x y z
N MET A 1 11.31 -17.85 20.88
CA MET A 1 11.75 -16.44 20.86
C MET A 1 12.22 -16.14 19.44
N ILE A 2 11.68 -15.08 18.84
CA ILE A 2 12.03 -14.60 17.50
C ILE A 2 13.18 -13.59 17.61
N SER A 3 14.11 -13.63 16.66
CA SER A 3 15.16 -12.64 16.52
C SER A 3 14.95 -11.85 15.22
N ILE A 4 14.97 -10.53 15.32
CA ILE A 4 14.85 -9.62 14.17
C ILE A 4 16.23 -9.49 13.51
N PRO A 5 16.39 -9.84 12.23
CA PRO A 5 17.66 -9.71 11.55
C PRO A 5 18.00 -8.23 11.31
N PRO A 6 19.29 -7.89 11.17
CA PRO A 6 19.69 -6.53 10.82
C PRO A 6 19.10 -6.13 9.45
N PRO A 7 18.64 -4.88 9.30
CA PRO A 7 18.10 -4.40 8.03
C PRO A 7 19.19 -4.31 6.97
N PRO A 8 18.81 -4.40 5.68
CA PRO A 8 19.74 -4.19 4.58
C PRO A 8 20.19 -2.73 4.53
N ALA A 9 21.41 -2.49 4.03
CA ALA A 9 22.01 -1.15 4.00
C ALA A 9 21.24 -0.14 3.11
N ASN A 10 20.40 -0.63 2.21
CA ASN A 10 19.58 0.17 1.30
C ASN A 10 18.12 0.33 1.75
N LEU A 11 17.79 -0.02 3.00
CA LEU A 11 16.42 0.11 3.53
C LEU A 11 15.86 1.54 3.34
N ASP A 12 16.64 2.57 3.68
CA ASP A 12 16.24 3.97 3.50
C ASP A 12 15.96 4.33 2.04
N THR A 13 16.66 3.71 1.09
CA THR A 13 16.46 3.94 -0.34
C THR A 13 15.21 3.21 -0.84
N LEU A 14 15.01 1.97 -0.40
CA LEU A 14 13.84 1.15 -0.75
C LEU A 14 12.55 1.78 -0.22
N CYS A 15 12.58 2.31 0.99
CA CYS A 15 11.46 2.95 1.66
C CYS A 15 11.48 4.48 1.54
N SER A 16 12.29 5.03 0.63
CA SER A 16 12.28 6.47 0.35
C SER A 16 10.96 6.89 -0.29
N LYS A 17 10.55 8.15 -0.07
CA LYS A 17 9.35 8.73 -0.70
C LYS A 17 9.30 8.46 -2.21
N LEU A 18 10.43 8.63 -2.92
CA LEU A 18 10.53 8.39 -4.35
C LEU A 18 10.21 6.93 -4.73
N SER A 19 10.72 5.96 -3.97
CA SER A 19 10.43 4.54 -4.18
C SER A 19 8.97 4.22 -3.87
N LEU A 20 8.43 4.78 -2.78
CA LEU A 20 7.04 4.60 -2.35
C LEU A 20 6.01 5.22 -3.30
N SER A 21 6.40 6.21 -4.10
CA SER A 21 5.57 6.77 -5.20
C SER A 21 5.34 5.79 -6.35
N THR A 22 5.99 4.62 -6.36
CA THR A 22 5.80 3.59 -7.37
C THR A 22 5.30 2.29 -6.72
N ALA A 23 4.41 1.56 -7.39
CA ALA A 23 3.93 0.26 -6.90
C ALA A 23 5.08 -0.72 -6.64
N LYS A 24 6.07 -0.74 -7.56
CA LYS A 24 7.27 -1.58 -7.43
C LYS A 24 8.12 -1.23 -6.21
N GLY A 25 8.40 0.06 -5.98
CA GLY A 25 9.22 0.48 -4.84
C GLY A 25 8.48 0.30 -3.52
N ARG A 26 7.16 0.54 -3.48
CA ARG A 26 6.31 0.22 -2.33
C ARG A 26 6.34 -1.27 -1.98
N MET A 27 6.16 -2.15 -2.96
CA MET A 27 6.25 -3.60 -2.75
C MET A 27 7.63 -4.03 -2.24
N ALA A 28 8.71 -3.47 -2.81
CA ALA A 28 10.07 -3.79 -2.38
C ALA A 28 10.36 -3.34 -0.94
N CYS A 29 9.84 -2.17 -0.54
CA CYS A 29 9.91 -1.72 0.85
C CYS A 29 9.12 -2.67 1.77
N MET A 30 7.87 -3.01 1.41
CA MET A 30 7.01 -3.89 2.21
C MET A 30 7.62 -5.29 2.42
N ASP A 31 8.14 -5.91 1.37
CA ASP A 31 8.81 -7.21 1.43
C ASP A 31 10.05 -7.18 2.33
N THR A 32 10.77 -6.05 2.35
CA THR A 32 11.91 -5.88 3.25
C THR A 32 11.48 -5.68 4.71
N CYS A 33 10.37 -4.99 4.92
CA CYS A 33 9.87 -4.61 6.23
C CYS A 33 9.08 -5.72 6.95
N VAL A 34 8.57 -6.72 6.23
CA VAL A 34 7.74 -7.81 6.80
C VAL A 34 8.43 -8.58 7.92
N VAL A 35 9.76 -8.67 7.87
CA VAL A 35 10.56 -9.36 8.90
C VAL A 35 10.57 -8.60 10.24
N ALA A 36 10.25 -7.31 10.21
CA ALA A 36 10.18 -6.40 11.33
C ALA A 36 8.78 -5.78 11.45
N ASP A 37 7.73 -6.47 10.99
CA ASP A 37 6.34 -5.99 11.01
C ASP A 37 5.86 -5.62 12.43
N CYS A 38 6.35 -6.32 13.45
CA CYS A 38 6.11 -5.97 14.86
C CYS A 38 6.68 -4.60 15.27
N CYS A 39 7.60 -4.03 14.49
CA CYS A 39 8.16 -2.70 14.75
C CYS A 39 7.28 -1.57 14.20
N THR A 40 6.37 -1.85 13.27
CA THR A 40 5.57 -0.83 12.57
C THR A 40 4.13 -0.68 13.09
N ASP A 41 3.56 -1.71 13.75
CA ASP A 41 2.17 -1.71 14.23
C ASP A 41 1.93 -0.96 15.57
N GLY A 42 2.81 -0.03 15.96
CA GLY A 42 2.67 0.77 17.18
C GLY A 42 2.78 0.02 18.52
N GLY A 43 2.65 -1.32 18.53
CA GLY A 43 2.81 -2.19 19.70
C GLY A 43 4.26 -2.53 20.04
N GLY A 44 5.20 -2.29 19.11
CA GLY A 44 6.60 -2.68 19.22
C GLY A 44 6.77 -4.19 19.34
N CYS A 45 7.98 -4.68 19.06
CA CYS A 45 8.33 -6.08 19.32
C CYS A 45 8.52 -6.30 20.84
N SER A 46 7.47 -6.07 21.62
CA SER A 46 7.47 -6.00 23.08
C SER A 46 7.24 -7.39 23.70
N GLY A 47 7.91 -7.69 24.81
CA GLY A 47 7.74 -8.91 25.60
C GLY A 47 8.76 -10.03 25.31
N ASP A 48 8.64 -11.16 26.02
CA ASP A 48 9.59 -12.29 25.97
C ASP A 48 9.61 -13.05 24.63
N TYR A 49 8.73 -12.68 23.70
CA TYR A 49 8.67 -13.30 22.39
C TYR A 49 9.84 -12.86 21.50
N TYR A 50 10.38 -11.65 21.67
CA TYR A 50 11.47 -11.11 20.87
C TYR A 50 12.77 -10.98 21.66
N GLN A 51 13.88 -11.41 21.08
CA GLN A 51 15.19 -11.40 21.74
C GLN A 51 15.89 -10.04 21.69
N ASN A 52 15.52 -9.20 20.72
CA ASN A 52 16.23 -7.98 20.37
C ASN A 52 15.27 -6.87 19.90
N PRO A 53 14.38 -6.38 20.80
CA PRO A 53 13.44 -5.31 20.47
C PRO A 53 14.12 -4.02 19.99
N ASP A 54 15.37 -3.77 20.42
CA ASP A 54 16.16 -2.60 20.02
C ASP A 54 16.44 -2.56 18.51
N MET A 55 16.33 -3.69 17.78
CA MET A 55 16.49 -3.70 16.33
C MET A 55 15.41 -2.90 15.61
N CYS A 56 14.25 -2.66 16.23
CA CYS A 56 13.19 -1.84 15.62
C CYS A 56 13.63 -0.44 15.26
N GLN A 57 14.54 0.17 16.02
CA GLN A 57 15.06 1.50 15.70
C GLN A 57 15.77 1.54 14.35
N ARG A 58 16.30 0.40 13.88
CA ARG A 58 16.99 0.30 12.59
C ARG A 58 16.02 0.08 11.42
N TYR A 59 14.78 -0.26 11.69
CA TYR A 59 13.70 -0.39 10.70
C TYR A 59 12.81 0.85 10.63
N SER A 60 13.24 1.99 11.17
CA SER A 60 12.43 3.22 11.18
C SER A 60 11.97 3.67 9.79
N ALA A 61 12.72 3.38 8.72
CA ALA A 61 12.30 3.70 7.35
C ALA A 61 11.01 2.98 6.92
N CYS A 62 10.67 1.85 7.55
CA CYS A 62 9.44 1.10 7.27
C CYS A 62 8.18 1.84 7.74
N THR A 63 8.28 2.82 8.64
CA THR A 63 7.12 3.60 9.08
C THR A 63 6.53 4.43 7.94
N ALA A 64 7.32 4.76 6.92
CA ALA A 64 6.86 5.49 5.74
C ALA A 64 5.80 4.74 4.93
N LEU A 65 5.65 3.42 5.12
CA LEU A 65 4.54 2.63 4.54
C LEU A 65 3.18 2.98 5.16
N TYR A 66 3.17 3.53 6.37
CA TYR A 66 1.99 3.81 7.18
C TYR A 66 1.78 5.31 7.45
N GLU A 67 2.71 6.16 7.01
CA GLU A 67 2.48 7.60 7.02
C GLU A 67 1.33 7.91 6.05
N PRO A 68 0.26 8.59 6.50
CA PRO A 68 -0.77 9.06 5.59
C PRO A 68 -0.10 10.03 4.62
N ASP A 69 -0.22 9.75 3.33
CA ASP A 69 0.27 10.64 2.30
C ASP A 69 -0.54 11.94 2.42
N ASP A 70 0.07 12.98 3.02
CA ASP A 70 -0.47 14.34 3.18
C ASP A 70 -0.77 15.04 1.82
N SER A 71 -0.72 14.30 0.71
CA SER A 71 -1.08 14.78 -0.63
C SER A 71 -2.56 14.62 -0.96
N SER A 72 -3.37 13.98 -0.11
CA SER A 72 -4.82 13.92 -0.30
C SER A 72 -5.51 15.07 0.43
N GLY A 73 -5.35 16.27 -0.10
CA GLY A 73 -6.27 17.37 0.17
C GLY A 73 -7.63 17.08 -0.48
N THR A 74 -8.48 16.32 0.20
CA THR A 74 -9.94 16.39 0.03
C THR A 74 -10.59 16.28 1.40
N PRO A 75 -11.03 17.40 2.01
CA PRO A 75 -12.14 17.30 2.94
C PRO A 75 -13.37 16.98 2.09
N ASP A 76 -13.98 15.82 2.30
CA ASP A 76 -15.43 15.64 2.41
C ASP A 76 -15.79 14.15 2.52
N ASP A 77 -16.55 13.86 3.59
CA ASP A 77 -17.55 12.79 3.78
C ASP A 77 -17.11 11.34 4.11
N ASP A 78 -17.40 11.01 5.38
CA ASP A 78 -17.86 9.73 5.93
C ASP A 78 -16.94 8.49 6.06
N SER A 79 -16.39 8.39 7.27
CA SER A 79 -16.19 7.17 8.06
C SER A 79 -16.69 5.84 7.47
N MET A 80 -15.75 5.00 7.02
CA MET A 80 -15.84 3.54 7.22
C MET A 80 -14.47 2.98 7.55
N ALA A 81 -14.32 2.49 8.78
CA ALA A 81 -13.26 1.57 9.15
C ALA A 81 -13.48 0.25 8.40
N GLY A 82 -12.80 0.07 7.28
CA GLY A 82 -12.72 -1.18 6.55
C GLY A 82 -11.27 -1.62 6.50
N SER A 83 -10.95 -2.74 7.14
CA SER A 83 -9.67 -3.43 7.02
C SER A 83 -9.36 -3.60 5.53
N ALA A 84 -8.28 -2.98 5.05
CA ALA A 84 -7.84 -3.13 3.68
C ALA A 84 -7.33 -4.57 3.48
N GLU A 85 -8.22 -5.48 3.08
CA GLU A 85 -7.78 -6.61 2.28
C GLU A 85 -7.16 -6.02 1.02
N LEU A 86 -5.87 -6.31 0.81
CA LEU A 86 -5.16 -5.97 -0.42
C LEU A 86 -5.74 -6.83 -1.56
N VAL A 87 -6.93 -6.49 -2.01
CA VAL A 87 -7.52 -7.05 -3.23
C VAL A 87 -6.72 -6.45 -4.37
N CYS A 88 -5.97 -7.31 -5.07
CA CYS A 88 -5.38 -6.96 -6.35
C CYS A 88 -6.54 -6.71 -7.31
N VAL A 89 -6.99 -5.45 -7.40
CA VAL A 89 -7.90 -5.04 -8.47
C VAL A 89 -7.11 -5.25 -9.76
N PRO A 90 -7.57 -6.11 -10.68
CA PRO A 90 -6.87 -6.31 -11.95
C PRO A 90 -6.69 -4.97 -12.65
N ASP A 91 -5.52 -4.76 -13.28
CA ASP A 91 -5.29 -3.56 -14.09
C ASP A 91 -6.47 -3.38 -15.07
N PRO A 92 -7.05 -2.17 -15.14
CA PRO A 92 -8.18 -1.93 -16.02
C PRO A 92 -7.77 -2.22 -17.47
N PRO A 93 -8.65 -2.82 -18.29
CA PRO A 93 -8.35 -3.08 -19.68
C PRO A 93 -8.00 -1.78 -20.40
N SER A 94 -7.03 -1.82 -21.30
CA SER A 94 -6.52 -0.66 -22.06
C SER A 94 -7.58 0.06 -22.90
N HIS A 95 -8.76 -0.54 -23.07
CA HIS A 95 -9.89 -0.01 -23.84
C HIS A 95 -11.00 0.55 -22.95
N LEU A 96 -10.78 0.64 -21.63
CA LEU A 96 -11.79 1.16 -20.70
C LEU A 96 -12.15 2.63 -21.03
N GLU A 97 -11.16 3.47 -21.34
CA GLU A 97 -11.39 4.86 -21.74
C GLU A 97 -12.19 4.98 -23.05
N GLU A 98 -12.06 3.99 -23.94
CA GLU A 98 -12.79 3.95 -25.20
C GLU A 98 -14.23 3.50 -24.95
N ILE A 99 -14.43 2.36 -24.28
CA ILE A 99 -15.76 1.77 -24.03
C ILE A 99 -16.60 2.70 -23.12
N CYS A 100 -15.97 3.29 -22.12
CA CYS A 100 -16.59 4.21 -21.17
C CYS A 100 -16.41 5.68 -21.55
N SER A 101 -16.04 6.00 -22.79
CA SER A 101 -16.04 7.39 -23.26
C SER A 101 -17.44 7.98 -23.19
N VAL A 102 -17.53 9.29 -22.95
CA VAL A 102 -18.79 10.05 -22.95
C VAL A 102 -19.59 9.80 -24.22
N ASP A 103 -18.92 9.67 -25.36
CA ASP A 103 -19.55 9.40 -26.66
C ASP A 103 -20.23 8.04 -26.71
N ASN A 104 -19.63 7.02 -26.07
CA ASN A 104 -20.16 5.66 -26.08
C ASN A 104 -21.24 5.47 -25.00
N ILE A 105 -21.07 6.03 -23.80
CA ILE A 105 -22.09 5.95 -22.73
C ILE A 105 -23.37 6.69 -23.12
N ALA A 106 -23.27 7.74 -23.94
CA ALA A 106 -24.43 8.46 -24.46
C ALA A 106 -25.26 7.65 -25.49
N THR A 107 -24.76 6.49 -25.95
CA THR A 107 -25.50 5.60 -26.87
C THR A 107 -26.43 4.63 -26.12
N ALA A 108 -27.48 4.16 -26.80
CA ALA A 108 -28.37 3.15 -26.25
C ALA A 108 -27.61 1.84 -25.99
N GLY A 109 -27.45 1.49 -24.71
CA GLY A 109 -26.71 0.29 -24.26
C GLY A 109 -25.20 0.49 -24.08
N GLY A 110 -24.70 1.72 -24.26
CA GLY A 110 -23.28 2.02 -24.02
C GLY A 110 -22.90 2.00 -22.54
N HIS A 111 -23.80 2.47 -21.67
CA HIS A 111 -23.63 2.32 -20.22
C HIS A 111 -23.55 0.85 -19.79
N ASP A 112 -24.45 0.01 -20.32
CA ASP A 112 -24.46 -1.43 -20.00
C ASP A 112 -23.17 -2.13 -20.47
N HIS A 113 -22.65 -1.75 -21.64
CA HIS A 113 -21.35 -2.24 -22.12
C HIS A 113 -20.18 -1.76 -21.27
N CYS A 114 -20.19 -0.52 -20.80
CA CYS A 114 -19.15 0.00 -19.92
C CYS A 114 -19.14 -0.73 -18.57
N VAL A 115 -20.31 -1.00 -17.98
CA VAL A 115 -20.42 -1.71 -16.70
C VAL A 115 -20.02 -3.18 -16.82
N ALA A 116 -20.33 -3.84 -17.94
CA ALA A 116 -19.96 -5.24 -18.18
C ALA A 116 -18.44 -5.49 -18.25
N VAL A 117 -17.62 -4.44 -18.42
CA VAL A 117 -16.15 -4.55 -18.40
C VAL A 117 -15.60 -4.69 -16.97
N CYS A 118 -16.42 -4.36 -15.96
CA CYS A 118 -16.04 -4.38 -14.55
C CYS A 118 -16.46 -5.69 -13.82
N GLU A 119 -17.05 -6.67 -14.52
CA GLU A 119 -17.51 -7.96 -13.97
C GLU A 119 -16.51 -9.10 -14.11
#